data_AF-A0A7J9KG32-F1
#
_entry.id   AF-A0A7J9KG32-F1
#
_cell.length_a   1.000
_cell.length_b   1.000
_cell.length_c   1.000
_cell.angle_alpha   90.00
_cell.angle_beta   90.00
_cell.angle_gamma   90.00
#
_symmetry.space_group_name_H-M   'P 1'
#
loop_
_entity.id
_entity.type
_entity.pdbx_description
1 polymer ?
#
loop_
_entity_poly.entity_id
_entity_poly.type
_entity_poly.pdbx_seq_one_letter_code
_entity_poly.pdbx_strand_id
1 'polypeptide(L)'
;MEWSAASATKAYLETLQLWKTREPRSNEFISALAAGMKSKLIVEVKSSVSPSTLALATAAKHTGAKFVCILPEAALPEVKRESKDLGLTDVVKFKTYKIMKRLIFL
;
A
#
# COMPACT_ATOMS: atom_id res chain seq x y z
N MET A 1 10.40 -16.26 -11.63
CA MET A 1 9.42 -15.16 -11.67
C MET A 1 9.49 -14.59 -13.06
N GLU A 2 8.38 -14.62 -13.80
CA GLU A 2 8.31 -14.03 -15.14
C GLU A 2 7.46 -12.77 -15.07
N TRP A 3 7.98 -11.67 -15.61
CA TRP A 3 7.32 -10.37 -15.65
C TRP A 3 5.99 -10.45 -16.41
N SER A 4 4.98 -9.73 -15.93
CA SER A 4 3.67 -9.58 -16.58
C SER A 4 3.41 -8.13 -16.96
N ALA A 5 3.61 -7.80 -18.24
CA ALA A 5 3.26 -6.49 -18.76
C ALA A 5 1.76 -6.19 -18.57
N ALA A 6 0.88 -7.18 -18.79
CA ALA A 6 -0.56 -7.01 -18.61
C ALA A 6 -0.94 -6.66 -17.17
N SER A 7 -0.37 -7.36 -16.19
CA SER A 7 -0.63 -7.07 -14.76
C SER A 7 -0.07 -5.70 -14.36
N ALA A 8 1.12 -5.35 -14.85
CA ALA A 8 1.71 -4.04 -14.60
C ALA A 8 0.85 -2.90 -15.15
N THR A 9 0.43 -2.99 -16.41
CA THR A 9 -0.39 -1.96 -17.07
C THR A 9 -1.75 -1.80 -16.39
N LYS A 10 -2.41 -2.89 -16.02
CA LYS A 10 -3.72 -2.83 -15.35
C LYS A 10 -3.61 -2.13 -13.99
N ALA A 11 -2.62 -2.51 -13.19
CA ALA A 11 -2.38 -1.91 -11.88
C ALA A 11 -2.02 -0.42 -12.00
N TYR A 12 -1.22 -0.05 -12.99
CA TYR A 12 -0.87 1.33 -13.31
C TYR A 12 -2.12 2.19 -13.60
N LEU A 13 -2.96 1.76 -14.55
CA LEU A 13 -4.13 2.52 -15.00
C LEU A 13 -5.19 2.67 -13.90
N GLU A 14 -5.44 1.63 -13.10
CA GLU A 14 -6.37 1.76 -11.97
C GLU A 14 -5.82 2.67 -10.87
N THR A 15 -4.51 2.63 -10.62
CA THR A 15 -3.88 3.56 -9.66
C THR A 15 -3.99 5.00 -10.15
N LEU A 16 -3.81 5.26 -11.46
CA LEU A 16 -4.04 6.59 -12.05
C LEU A 16 -5.49 7.08 -11.84
N GLN A 17 -6.49 6.21 -11.99
CA GLN A 17 -7.89 6.62 -11.85
C GLN A 17 -8.27 6.99 -10.43
N LEU A 18 -7.60 6.40 -9.44
CA LEU A 18 -7.81 6.69 -8.02
C LEU A 18 -7.20 8.05 -7.60
N TRP A 19 -6.34 8.66 -8.43
CA TRP A 19 -5.55 9.85 -8.07
C TRP A 19 -5.59 10.91 -9.19
N LYS A 20 -6.24 12.06 -8.96
CA LYS A 20 -6.16 13.23 -9.84
C LYS A 20 -5.05 14.20 -9.41
N THR A 21 -3.80 13.75 -9.35
CA THR A 21 -2.66 14.58 -8.92
C THR A 21 -1.78 15.04 -10.08
N ARG A 22 -1.17 16.24 -9.93
CA ARG A 22 -0.45 16.98 -10.97
C ARG A 22 0.91 16.36 -11.39
N GLU A 23 1.50 15.48 -10.58
CA GLU A 23 2.69 14.70 -10.92
C GLU A 23 2.47 13.20 -10.62
N PRO A 24 1.99 12.42 -11.60
CA PRO A 24 1.71 11.01 -11.45
C PRO A 24 2.92 10.20 -11.91
N ARG A 25 3.74 9.67 -11.00
CA ARG A 25 4.76 8.68 -11.37
C ARG A 25 5.02 7.64 -10.29
N SER A 26 5.28 8.05 -9.06
CA SER A 26 5.85 7.13 -8.07
C SER A 26 4.88 6.03 -7.62
N ASN A 27 3.62 6.36 -7.38
CA ASN A 27 2.65 5.40 -6.85
C ASN A 27 2.21 4.42 -7.94
N GLU A 28 1.92 4.93 -9.12
CA GLU A 28 1.54 4.15 -10.29
C GLU A 28 2.67 3.24 -10.73
N PHE A 29 3.92 3.74 -10.71
CA PHE A 29 5.11 2.94 -10.96
C PHE A 29 5.27 1.81 -9.95
N ILE A 30 5.16 2.09 -8.64
CA ILE A 30 5.28 1.06 -7.60
C ILE A 30 4.17 0.01 -7.73
N SER A 31 2.94 0.42 -8.05
CA SER A 31 1.83 -0.49 -8.30
C SER A 31 2.10 -1.40 -9.51
N ALA A 32 2.52 -0.81 -10.63
CA ALA A 32 2.88 -1.53 -11.85
C ALA A 32 4.02 -2.51 -11.61
N LEU A 33 5.05 -2.09 -10.88
CA LEU A 33 6.20 -2.92 -10.53
C LEU A 33 5.79 -4.11 -9.68
N ALA A 34 5.07 -3.87 -8.58
CA ALA A 34 4.63 -4.92 -7.67
C ALA A 34 3.73 -5.95 -8.38
N ALA A 35 2.81 -5.47 -9.23
CA ALA A 35 1.91 -6.31 -9.99
C ALA A 35 2.62 -7.08 -11.12
N GLY A 36 3.48 -6.41 -11.87
CA GLY A 36 4.22 -7.00 -12.98
C GLY A 36 5.21 -8.06 -12.53
N MET A 37 5.81 -7.91 -11.35
CA MET A 37 6.65 -8.95 -10.73
C MET A 37 5.87 -10.18 -10.25
N LYS A 38 4.52 -10.16 -10.32
CA LYS A 38 3.63 -11.20 -9.78
C LYS A 38 3.96 -11.53 -8.32
N SER A 39 4.19 -10.48 -7.53
CA SER A 39 4.60 -10.60 -6.13
C SER A 39 3.56 -11.42 -5.36
N LYS A 40 3.99 -12.42 -4.59
CA LYS A 40 3.07 -13.22 -3.74
C LYS A 40 2.81 -12.58 -2.38
N LEU A 41 3.74 -11.74 -1.94
CA LEU A 41 3.71 -11.00 -0.68
C LEU A 41 4.21 -9.58 -0.95
N ILE A 42 3.45 -8.60 -0.51
CA ILE A 42 3.80 -7.17 -0.56
C ILE A 42 3.82 -6.69 0.89
N VAL A 43 4.88 -5.96 1.26
CA VAL A 43 5.02 -5.38 2.61
C VAL A 43 5.32 -3.90 2.48
N GLU A 44 4.58 -3.09 3.22
CA GLU A 44 4.83 -1.65 3.35
C GLU A 44 5.05 -1.31 4.83
N VAL A 45 6.03 -0.46 5.12
CA VAL A 45 6.29 0.06 6.46
C VAL A 45 6.10 1.57 6.44
N LYS A 46 5.23 2.12 7.28
CA LYS A 46 4.90 3.55 7.26
C LYS A 46 4.36 4.08 8.59
N SER A 47 4.32 5.40 8.74
CA SER A 47 3.81 6.08 9.93
C SER A 47 2.32 6.43 9.89
N SER A 48 1.75 6.65 8.70
CA SER A 48 0.34 7.03 8.43
C SER A 48 -0.08 6.49 7.07
N VAL A 49 -1.38 6.42 6.71
CA VAL A 49 -1.78 6.05 5.33
C VAL A 49 -1.17 7.04 4.35
N SER A 50 -0.78 6.53 3.19
CA SER A 50 -0.34 7.39 2.10
C SER A 50 -0.77 6.76 0.77
N PRO A 51 -0.73 7.54 -0.32
CA PRO A 51 -0.98 7.06 -1.67
C PRO A 51 -0.40 5.70 -2.05
N SER A 52 0.81 5.40 -1.58
CA SER A 52 1.49 4.15 -1.87
C SER A 52 0.77 2.93 -1.28
N THR A 53 0.04 3.07 -0.16
CA THR A 53 -0.77 1.96 0.39
C THR A 53 -1.86 1.56 -0.57
N LEU A 54 -2.57 2.54 -1.14
CA LEU A 54 -3.65 2.28 -2.09
C LEU A 54 -3.08 1.69 -3.39
N ALA A 55 -1.96 2.22 -3.87
CA ALA A 55 -1.27 1.69 -5.04
C ALA A 55 -0.84 0.22 -4.86
N LEU A 56 -0.25 -0.12 -3.72
CA LEU A 56 0.14 -1.48 -3.37
C LEU A 56 -1.07 -2.41 -3.15
N ALA A 57 -2.15 -1.89 -2.57
CA ALA A 57 -3.39 -2.65 -2.45
C ALA A 57 -4.00 -2.97 -3.82
N THR A 58 -3.97 -2.03 -4.77
CA THR A 58 -4.37 -2.26 -6.16
C THR A 58 -3.52 -3.36 -6.81
N ALA A 59 -2.20 -3.29 -6.66
CA ALA A 59 -1.30 -4.33 -7.16
C ALA A 59 -1.60 -5.71 -6.55
N ALA A 60 -1.84 -5.75 -5.23
CA ALA A 60 -2.18 -6.97 -4.52
C ALA A 60 -3.51 -7.56 -5.00
N LYS A 61 -4.53 -6.72 -5.21
CA LYS A 61 -5.83 -7.12 -5.73
C LYS A 61 -5.73 -7.76 -7.11
N HIS A 62 -4.92 -7.20 -8.02
CA HIS A 62 -4.76 -7.74 -9.38
C HIS A 62 -3.95 -9.04 -9.44
N THR A 63 -3.07 -9.27 -8.47
CA THR A 63 -2.18 -10.43 -8.46
C THR A 63 -2.62 -11.52 -7.49
N GLY A 64 -3.60 -11.24 -6.63
CA GLY A 64 -3.94 -12.11 -5.49
C GLY A 64 -2.83 -12.14 -4.42
N ALA A 65 -1.93 -11.15 -4.40
CA ALA A 65 -0.86 -11.09 -3.42
C ALA A 65 -1.40 -10.83 -2.02
N LYS A 66 -0.71 -11.36 -1.00
CA LYS A 66 -0.94 -10.95 0.38
C LYS A 66 -0.30 -9.58 0.59
N PHE A 67 -1.05 -8.58 1.06
CA PHE A 67 -0.50 -7.27 1.38
C PHE A 67 -0.52 -7.04 2.90
N VAL A 68 0.66 -6.73 3.46
CA VAL A 68 0.85 -6.43 4.88
C VAL A 68 1.35 -4.99 5.05
N CYS A 69 0.63 -4.18 5.81
CA CYS A 69 1.06 -2.84 6.17
C CYS A 69 1.48 -2.80 7.64
N ILE A 70 2.73 -2.37 7.89
CA ILE A 70 3.34 -2.28 9.21
C ILE A 70 3.41 -0.81 9.63
N LEU A 71 2.82 -0.48 10.77
CA LEU A 71 2.69 0.91 11.22
C LEU A 71 2.75 1.08 12.75
N PRO A 72 2.97 2.30 13.27
CA PRO A 72 2.86 2.57 14.70
C PRO A 72 1.48 2.19 15.24
N GLU A 73 1.43 1.62 16.44
CA GLU A 73 0.16 1.29 17.10
C GLU A 73 -0.78 2.50 17.23
N ALA A 74 -0.22 3.69 17.46
CA ALA A 74 -0.97 4.93 17.57
C ALA A 74 -1.68 5.35 16.26
N ALA A 75 -1.16 4.94 15.09
CA ALA A 75 -1.73 5.30 13.79
C ALA A 75 -2.82 4.31 13.33
N LEU A 76 -2.99 3.17 14.02
CA LEU A 76 -3.92 2.12 13.61
C LEU A 76 -5.39 2.58 13.50
N PRO A 77 -5.95 3.38 14.43
CA PRO A 77 -7.36 3.76 14.37
C PRO A 77 -7.71 4.61 13.14
N GLU A 78 -6.85 5.58 12.82
CA GLU A 78 -6.99 6.48 11.66
C GLU A 78 -6.87 5.69 10.35
N VAL A 79 -5.81 4.89 10.25
CA VAL A 79 -5.54 4.04 9.09
C VAL A 79 -6.68 3.05 8.80
N LYS A 80 -7.27 2.46 9.84
CA LYS A 80 -8.42 1.55 9.67
C LYS A 80 -9.64 2.28 9.12
N ARG A 81 -9.92 3.52 9.56
CA ARG A 81 -11.06 4.31 9.06
C ARG A 81 -10.87 4.65 7.59
N GLU A 82 -9.72 5.22 7.23
CA GLU A 82 -9.42 5.58 5.85
C GLU A 82 -9.41 4.36 4.92
N SER A 83 -8.84 3.24 5.38
CA SER A 83 -8.86 1.99 4.60
C SER A 83 -10.27 1.46 4.35
N LYS A 84 -11.20 1.70 5.28
CA LYS A 84 -12.61 1.33 5.14
C LYS A 84 -13.31 2.22 4.12
N ASP A 85 -13.07 3.54 4.20
CA ASP A 85 -13.65 4.51 3.25
C ASP A 85 -13.16 4.26 1.81
N LEU A 86 -11.94 3.72 1.67
CA LEU A 86 -11.34 3.33 0.40
C LEU A 86 -11.67 1.89 -0.04
N GLY A 87 -12.46 1.12 0.74
CA GLY A 87 -12.85 -0.26 0.42
C GLY A 87 -11.68 -1.27 0.41
N LEU A 88 -10.62 -1.01 1.18
CA LEU A 88 -9.38 -1.80 1.21
C LEU A 88 -9.31 -2.81 2.36
N THR A 89 -10.34 -2.91 3.19
CA THR A 89 -10.34 -3.71 4.42
C THR A 89 -10.05 -5.19 4.20
N ASP A 90 -10.44 -5.73 3.05
CA ASP A 90 -10.26 -7.16 2.73
C ASP A 90 -8.90 -7.44 2.06
N VAL A 91 -8.18 -6.40 1.64
CA VAL A 91 -6.93 -6.49 0.88
C VAL A 91 -5.70 -6.29 1.78
N VAL A 92 -5.80 -5.41 2.79
CA VAL A 92 -4.67 -5.04 3.65
C VAL A 92 -4.73 -5.72 5.01
N LYS A 93 -3.67 -6.45 5.36
CA LYS A 93 -3.45 -6.92 6.74
C LYS A 93 -2.55 -5.93 7.49
N PHE A 94 -3.10 -5.27 8.51
CA PHE A 94 -2.33 -4.37 9.36
C PHE A 94 -1.57 -5.13 10.45
N LYS A 95 -0.29 -4.77 10.64
CA LYS A 95 0.54 -5.13 11.79
C LYS A 95 1.06 -3.88 12.46
N THR A 96 1.13 -3.87 13.78
CA THR A 96 1.58 -2.70 14.53
C THR A 96 2.94 -2.91 15.19
N TYR A 97 3.68 -1.82 15.39
CA TYR A 97 4.85 -1.77 16.27
C TYR A 97 4.70 -0.65 17.30
N LYS A 98 5.34 -0.83 18.47
CA LYS A 98 5.43 0.20 19.49
C LYS A 98 6.63 1.09 19.21
N ILE A 99 6.39 2.39 19.11
CA ILE A 99 7.47 3.37 19.17
C ILE A 99 7.84 3.53 20.64
N MET A 100 9.03 3.07 21.02
CA MET A 100 9.57 3.42 22.33
C MET A 100 9.92 4.91 22.32
N LYS A 101 9.11 5.73 23.01
CA LYS A 101 9.51 7.12 23.29
C LYS A 101 10.71 7.07 24.22
N ARG A 102 11.88 7.46 23.72
CA ARG A 102 13.02 7.77 24.60
C ARG A 102 12.55 8.88 25.53
N LEU A 103 12.40 8.60 26.83
CA LEU A 103 12.30 9.66 27.82
C LEU A 103 13.65 10.38 27.80
N ILE A 104 13.69 11.54 27.16
CA ILE A 104 14.78 12.48 27.36
C ILE A 104 14.43 13.13 28.71
N PHE A 105 14.92 12.56 29.80
CA PHE A 105 14.98 13.25 31.08
C PHE A 105 16.04 14.34 30.93
N LEU A 106 15.60 15.58 30.75
CA LEU A 106 16.39 16.80 30.87
C LEU A 106 15.84 17.59 32.06
#